data_AF-A0A1G1EYE0-F1
#
_entry.id   AF-A0A1G1EYE0-F1
#
_cell.length_a   1.000
_cell.length_b   1.000
_cell.length_c   1.000
_cell.angle_alpha   90.00
_cell.angle_beta   90.00
_cell.angle_gamma   90.00
#
_symmetry.space_group_name_H-M   'P 1'
#
loop_
_entity.id
_entity.type
_entity.pdbx_description
1 polymer ?
#
loop_
_entity_poly.entity_id
_entity_poly.type
_entity_poly.pdbx_seq_one_letter_code
_entity_poly.pdbx_strand_id
1 'polypeptide(L)' 'MSTTQLKNMVIDKIYSIDDKEFLAALKKILDSSISSDIVYKLNKKQRAAVQKGKQQIASGEFITNEELEKEEDKWLNK' A
#
# COMPACT_ATOMS: atom_id res chain seq x y z
N MET A 1 28.14 -9.98 -13.60
CA MET A 1 26.79 -9.83 -14.19
C MET A 1 26.05 -8.79 -13.38
N SER A 2 25.60 -7.69 -13.98
CA SER A 2 24.83 -6.66 -13.28
C SER A 2 23.35 -7.02 -13.20
N THR A 3 22.63 -6.42 -12.25
CA THR A 3 21.16 -6.54 -12.14
C THR A 3 20.47 -6.18 -13.46
N THR A 4 20.99 -5.20 -14.18
CA THR A 4 20.48 -4.78 -15.50
C THR A 4 20.66 -5.88 -16.55
N GLN A 5 21.83 -6.51 -16.59
CA GLN A 5 22.11 -7.62 -17.51
C GLN A 5 21.18 -8.82 -17.24
N LEU A 6 20.93 -9.13 -15.96
CA LEU A 6 20.02 -10.22 -15.58
C LEU A 6 18.58 -9.93 -15.99
N LYS A 7 18.10 -8.69 -15.79
CA LYS A 7 16.75 -8.29 -16.22
C LYS A 7 16.56 -8.44 -17.73
N ASN A 8 17.52 -7.97 -18.52
CA ASN A 8 17.43 -8.08 -19.99
C ASN A 8 17.38 -9.55 -20.44
N MET A 9 18.23 -10.42 -19.89
CA MET A 9 18.22 -11.85 -20.23
C MET A 9 16.89 -12.54 -19.88
N VAL A 10 16.27 -12.18 -18.76
CA VAL A 10 14.96 -12.71 -18.37
C VAL A 10 13.87 -12.22 -19.33
N ILE A 11 13.88 -10.94 -19.70
CA ILE A 11 12.94 -10.36 -20.66
C ILE A 11 13.06 -11.06 -22.02
N ASP A 12 14.27 -11.22 -22.53
CA ASP A 12 14.53 -11.89 -23.81
C ASP A 12 14.02 -13.34 -23.77
N LYS A 13 14.21 -14.03 -22.64
CA LYS A 13 13.72 -15.40 -22.47
C LYS A 13 12.20 -15.46 -22.43
N ILE A 14 11.53 -14.48 -21.82
CA ILE A 14 10.06 -14.39 -21.80
C ILE A 14 9.51 -14.20 -23.21
N TYR A 15 10.13 -13.33 -24.02
CA TYR A 15 9.70 -13.12 -25.41
C TYR A 15 9.87 -14.35 -26.31
N SER A 16 10.75 -15.28 -25.96
CA SER A 16 10.96 -16.53 -26.71
C SER A 16 9.97 -17.66 -26.36
N ILE A 17 9.06 -17.45 -25.41
CA ILE A 17 8.13 -18.48 -24.95
C ILE A 17 6.77 -18.26 -25.62
N ASP A 18 6.33 -19.26 -26.40
CA ASP A 18 4.99 -19.28 -27.00
C ASP A 18 3.96 -20.08 -26.16
N ASP A 19 4.43 -20.82 -25.16
CA ASP A 19 3.58 -21.64 -24.28
C ASP A 19 2.87 -20.77 -23.22
N LYS A 20 1.56 -20.59 -23.43
CA LYS A 20 0.68 -19.83 -22.54
C LYS A 20 0.60 -20.40 -21.12
N GLU A 21 0.57 -21.72 -20.96
CA GLU A 21 0.47 -22.36 -19.64
C GLU A 21 1.76 -22.14 -18.85
N PHE A 22 2.90 -22.21 -19.53
CA PHE A 22 4.19 -21.89 -18.94
C PHE A 22 4.30 -20.41 -18.54
N LEU A 23 3.85 -19.49 -19.41
CA LEU A 23 3.77 -18.06 -19.08
C LEU A 23 2.84 -17.77 -17.90
N ALA A 24 1.71 -18.49 -17.81
CA ALA A 24 0.77 -18.36 -16.69
C ALA A 24 1.38 -18.85 -15.37
N ALA A 25 2.11 -19.97 -15.38
CA ALA A 25 2.84 -20.46 -14.23
C ALA A 25 3.95 -19.47 -13.80
N LEU A 26 4.72 -18.94 -14.76
CA LEU A 26 5.74 -17.93 -14.50
C LEU A 26 5.15 -16.66 -13.89
N LYS A 27 4.04 -16.16 -14.44
CA LYS A 27 3.30 -15.02 -13.89
C LYS A 27 2.88 -15.27 -12.45
N LYS A 28 2.32 -16.45 -12.15
CA LYS A 28 1.92 -16.82 -10.78
C LYS A 28 3.10 -16.83 -9.81
N ILE A 29 4.27 -17.33 -10.24
CA ILE A 29 5.50 -17.30 -9.45
C ILE A 29 5.93 -15.85 -9.20
N LEU A 30 5.97 -15.00 -10.23
CA LEU A 30 6.34 -13.59 -10.10
C LEU A 30 5.38 -12.84 -9.17
N ASP A 31 4.07 -13.00 -9.35
CA ASP A 31 3.05 -12.39 -8.50
C ASP A 31 3.16 -12.86 -7.04
N SER A 32 3.50 -14.14 -6.81
CA SER A 32 3.74 -14.68 -5.46
C SER A 32 5.08 -14.20 -4.86
N SER A 33 6.11 -13.96 -5.67
CA SER A 33 7.35 -13.34 -5.22
C SER A 33 7.19 -11.85 -4.91
N ILE A 34 6.16 -11.23 -5.50
CA ILE A 34 5.72 -9.87 -5.22
C ILE A 34 4.80 -9.83 -3.98
N SER A 35 4.41 -10.99 -3.44
CA SER A 35 3.55 -11.04 -2.26
C SER A 35 4.32 -10.91 -0.94
N SER A 36 3.79 -10.02 -0.08
CA SER A 36 4.07 -9.75 1.33
C SER A 36 5.21 -8.77 1.69
N ASP A 37 4.80 -7.66 2.32
CA ASP A 37 5.58 -6.79 3.21
C ASP A 37 6.58 -5.77 2.66
N ILE A 38 6.16 -4.93 1.70
CA ILE A 38 6.55 -3.51 1.86
C ILE A 38 5.60 -2.91 2.91
N VAL A 39 5.77 -3.30 4.17
CA VAL A 39 5.15 -2.61 5.30
C VAL A 39 5.57 -1.16 5.19
N TYR A 40 4.59 -0.29 4.88
CA TYR A 40 4.87 1.12 4.72
C TYR A 40 5.45 1.67 6.02
N LYS A 41 6.73 2.01 6.01
CA LYS A 41 7.42 2.55 7.18
C LYS A 41 7.02 4.01 7.35
N LEU A 42 6.08 4.24 8.28
CA LEU A 42 5.70 5.58 8.71
C LEU A 42 6.94 6.41 9.07
N ASN A 43 7.01 7.65 8.57
CA ASN A 43 8.02 8.61 8.99
C ASN A 43 7.76 9.10 10.44
N LYS A 44 8.70 9.87 11.01
CA LYS A 44 8.58 10.35 12.41
C LYS A 44 7.29 11.13 12.65
N LYS A 45 6.88 12.00 11.72
CA LYS A 45 5.67 12.82 11.85
C LYS A 45 4.41 11.95 11.83
N GLN A 46 4.34 11.00 10.91
CA GLN A 46 3.21 10.09 10.80
C GLN A 46 3.08 9.18 12.03
N ARG A 47 4.19 8.66 12.56
CA ARG A 47 4.18 7.89 13.81
C ARG A 47 3.67 8.72 14.99
N ALA A 48 4.13 9.97 15.10
CA ALA A 48 3.66 10.88 16.15
C ALA A 48 2.16 11.19 16.02
N ALA A 49 1.66 11.40 14.79
CA ALA A 49 0.24 11.63 14.54
C ALA A 49 -0.63 10.43 14.94
N VAL A 50 -0.22 9.21 14.58
CA VAL A 50 -0.93 7.98 14.98
C VAL A 50 -0.90 7.81 16.50
N GLN A 51 0.24 8.05 17.14
CA GLN A 51 0.36 7.94 18.60
C GLN A 51 -0.55 8.95 19.31
N LYS A 52 -0.59 10.20 18.81
CA LYS A 52 -1.48 11.23 19.33
C LYS A 52 -2.95 10.79 19.20
N GLY A 53 -3.38 10.34 18.03
CA GLY A 53 -4.76 9.88 17.84
C GLY A 53 -5.16 8.75 18.80
N LYS A 54 -4.26 7.78 19.04
CA LYS A 54 -4.48 6.73 20.03
C LYS A 54 -4.65 7.25 21.45
N GLN A 55 -3.84 8.25 21.85
CA GLN A 55 -3.96 8.89 23.16
C GLN A 55 -5.27 9.68 23.28
N GLN A 56 -5.66 10.39 22.22
CA GLN A 56 -6.90 11.16 22.19
C GLN A 56 -8.11 10.24 22.36
N ILE A 57 -8.16 9.12 21.65
CA ILE A 57 -9.23 8.10 21.83
C ILE A 57 -9.25 7.59 23.27
N ALA A 58 -8.10 7.25 23.85
CA ALA A 58 -8.01 6.76 25.22
C ALA A 58 -8.45 7.81 26.28
N SER A 59 -8.22 9.08 26.01
CA SER A 59 -8.62 10.20 26.86
C SER A 59 -10.06 10.68 26.63
N GLY A 60 -10.80 10.07 25.69
CA GLY A 60 -12.14 10.53 25.30
C GLY A 60 -12.15 11.81 24.47
N GLU A 61 -11.01 12.23 23.92
CA GLU A 61 -10.87 13.36 22.99
C GLU A 61 -11.24 12.93 21.56
N PHE A 62 -12.47 12.47 21.38
CA PHE A 62 -13.06 12.20 20.07
C PHE A 62 -14.47 12.77 20.00
N ILE A 63 -14.96 12.98 18.79
CA ILE A 63 -16.36 13.30 18.52
C ILE A 63 -16.99 12.14 17.77
N THR A 64 -18.29 11.93 17.90
CA THR A 64 -18.99 10.95 17.09
C THR A 64 -19.17 11.45 15.66
N ASN A 65 -19.51 10.52 14.77
CA ASN A 65 -19.80 10.87 13.39
C ASN A 65 -21.00 11.84 13.29
N GLU A 66 -22.02 11.65 14.12
CA GLU A 66 -23.20 12.51 14.15
C GLU A 66 -22.89 13.94 14.63
N GLU A 67 -21.89 14.09 15.50
CA GLU A 67 -21.42 15.41 15.95
C GLU A 67 -20.60 16.11 14.87
N LEU A 68 -19.77 15.36 14.15
CA LEU A 68 -19.02 15.87 13.01
C LEU A 68 -19.95 16.34 11.88
N GLU A 69 -20.94 15.53 11.50
CA GLU A 69 -21.92 15.88 10.44
C GLU A 69 -22.63 17.20 10.76
N LYS A 70 -23.04 17.42 12.02
CA LYS A 70 -23.65 18.68 12.44
C LYS A 70 -22.72 19.89 12.33
N GLU A 71 -21.41 19.70 12.51
CA GLU A 71 -20.43 20.77 12.32
C GLU A 71 -20.20 21.06 10.84
N GLU A 72 -20.12 20.02 10.00
CA GLU A 72 -20.00 20.15 8.55
C GLU A 72 -21.20 20.90 7.96
N ASP A 73 -22.43 20.56 8.36
CA ASP A 73 -23.65 21.27 7.96
C ASP A 73 -23.60 22.76 8.33
N LYS A 74 -23.05 23.10 9.51
CA LYS A 74 -22.87 24.51 9.91
C LYS A 74 -21.85 25.24 9.06
N TRP A 75 -20.82 24.55 8.57
CA TRP A 75 -19.81 25.16 7.71
C TRP A 75 -20.33 25.38 6.29
N LEU A 76 -21.12 24.43 5.75
CA LEU A 76 -21.70 24.53 4.42
C LEU A 76 -22.78 25.62 4.31
N ASN A 77 -23.43 25.97 5.42
CA ASN A 77 -24.44 27.02 5.48
C ASN A 77 -23.88 28.41 5.87
N LYS A 78 -22.55 28.60 5.84
CA LYS A 78 -21.88 29.91 5.97
C LYS A 78 -21.44 30.45 4.63
#